data_AF-A0A8X6UZJ8-F1
#
_entry.id   AF-A0A8X6UZJ8-F1
#
_cell.length_a   1.000
_cell.length_b   1.000
_cell.length_c   1.000
_cell.angle_alpha   90.00
_cell.angle_beta   90.00
_cell.angle_gamma   90.00
#
_symmetry.space_group_name_H-M   'P 1'
#
loop_
_entity.id
_entity.type
_entity.pdbx_description
1 polymer ?
#
loop_
_entity_poly.entity_id
_entity_poly.type
_entity_poly.pdbx_seq_one_letter_code
_entity_poly.pdbx_strand_id
1 'polypeptide(L)'
;MSKYVRQQGCKTLQNGEIVMNYHCCRSGTYKPKGKGLKNLKSQGSAKIGISCPAVIKVRQSTENVVVHYFPKHPNHETQLEHLRLSESDRTAIAGRLKEGVSKKEIFQDIREEITVDSGRKMLIEKKDIHNIKRDFNINGYVKRHEIDAQNYAQRLEKWAYCYRKGLGINTNMYLESLHEKIKYHYFDGKHVRRLDVAIDGLLKLVRDS
;
A
#
# COMPACT_ATOMS: atom_id res chain seq x y z
N MET A 1 -13.19 -14.51 -4.75
CA MET A 1 -14.52 -14.46 -4.08
C MET A 1 -15.07 -13.05 -4.03
N SER A 2 -16.26 -12.83 -4.59
CA SER A 2 -16.98 -11.55 -4.48
C SER A 2 -17.77 -11.50 -3.18
N LYS A 3 -17.75 -10.36 -2.47
CA LYS A 3 -18.50 -10.18 -1.22
C LYS A 3 -19.91 -9.65 -1.49
N TYR A 4 -20.86 -9.97 -0.61
CA TYR A 4 -22.21 -9.43 -0.65
C TYR A 4 -22.32 -8.25 0.29
N VAL A 5 -22.88 -7.14 -0.19
CA VAL A 5 -23.04 -5.89 0.57
C VAL A 5 -24.47 -5.41 0.49
N ARG A 6 -24.95 -4.89 1.62
CA ARG A 6 -26.26 -4.28 1.71
C ARG A 6 -26.18 -2.84 1.19
N GLN A 7 -26.82 -2.56 0.07
CA GLN A 7 -26.79 -1.23 -0.57
C GLN A 7 -27.90 -0.29 -0.05
N GLN A 8 -28.99 -0.85 0.46
CA GLN A 8 -30.17 -0.13 0.96
C GLN A 8 -30.48 -0.55 2.40
N GLY A 9 -31.22 0.26 3.15
CA GLY A 9 -31.74 -0.16 4.46
C GLY A 9 -32.61 -1.42 4.36
N CYS A 10 -32.93 -2.00 5.52
CA CYS A 10 -33.99 -3.01 5.57
C CYS A 10 -35.34 -2.36 5.24
N LYS A 11 -36.27 -3.15 4.70
CA LYS A 11 -37.65 -2.72 4.45
C LYS A 11 -38.57 -3.56 5.31
N THR A 12 -39.48 -2.91 6.02
CA THR A 12 -40.53 -3.58 6.78
C THR A 12 -41.76 -3.69 5.90
N LEU A 13 -42.26 -4.90 5.71
CA LEU A 13 -43.51 -5.18 5.01
C LEU A 13 -44.72 -4.92 5.92
N GLN A 14 -45.91 -4.80 5.34
CA GLN A 14 -47.15 -4.54 6.11
C GLN A 14 -47.47 -5.66 7.11
N ASN A 15 -47.02 -6.88 6.86
CA ASN A 15 -47.13 -8.03 7.76
C ASN A 15 -46.08 -8.04 8.90
N GLY A 16 -45.27 -6.99 9.03
CA GLY A 16 -44.20 -6.88 10.02
C GLY A 16 -42.89 -7.57 9.64
N GLU A 17 -42.82 -8.25 8.50
CA GLU A 17 -41.60 -8.94 8.06
C GLU A 17 -40.53 -7.94 7.60
N ILE A 18 -39.28 -8.23 7.95
CA ILE A 18 -38.11 -7.43 7.57
C ILE A 18 -37.45 -8.09 6.35
N VAL A 19 -37.35 -7.34 5.26
CA VAL A 19 -36.69 -7.78 4.04
C VAL A 19 -35.36 -7.06 3.88
N MET A 20 -34.31 -7.84 3.60
CA MET A 20 -32.96 -7.35 3.33
C MET A 20 -32.39 -7.99 2.07
N ASN A 21 -31.82 -7.17 1.20
CA ASN A 21 -31.14 -7.64 -0.01
C ASN A 21 -29.64 -7.30 0.07
N TYR A 22 -28.81 -8.31 -0.12
CA TYR A 22 -27.36 -8.16 -0.24
C TYR A 22 -26.97 -8.45 -1.67
N HIS A 23 -26.40 -7.46 -2.33
CA HIS A 23 -25.96 -7.59 -3.72
C HIS A 23 -24.45 -7.78 -3.77
N CYS A 24 -23.96 -8.35 -4.88
CA CYS A 24 -22.52 -8.35 -5.16
C CYS A 24 -21.92 -6.94 -4.95
N CYS A 25 -20.79 -6.87 -4.24
CA CYS A 25 -20.08 -5.63 -3.95
C CYS A 25 -19.64 -4.88 -5.21
N ARG A 26 -19.47 -5.63 -6.30
CA ARG A 26 -19.07 -5.13 -7.61
C ARG A 26 -20.25 -4.64 -8.45
N SER A 27 -21.48 -5.02 -8.11
CA SER A 27 -22.70 -4.67 -8.86
C SER A 27 -22.94 -3.15 -8.87
N GLY A 28 -23.41 -2.65 -10.02
CA GLY A 28 -23.86 -1.29 -10.24
C GLY A 28 -22.80 -0.35 -10.82
N THR A 29 -23.16 0.92 -10.95
CA THR A 29 -22.29 1.98 -11.48
C THR A 29 -21.58 2.74 -10.37
N TYR A 30 -20.37 3.20 -10.66
CA TYR A 30 -19.65 4.12 -9.79
C TYR A 30 -20.26 5.51 -9.88
N LYS A 31 -20.60 6.10 -8.73
CA LYS A 31 -21.02 7.50 -8.64
C LYS A 31 -19.90 8.29 -7.94
N PRO A 32 -19.19 9.19 -8.65
CA PRO A 32 -18.14 10.00 -8.03
C PRO A 32 -18.73 10.89 -6.93
N LYS A 33 -17.96 11.11 -5.87
CA LYS A 33 -18.29 12.02 -4.78
C LYS A 33 -17.16 13.04 -4.60
N GLY A 34 -17.51 14.29 -4.33
CA GLY A 34 -16.57 15.39 -4.10
C GLY A 34 -16.46 16.36 -5.28
N LYS A 35 -15.51 17.30 -5.19
CA LYS A 35 -15.33 18.41 -6.14
C LYS A 35 -14.58 18.05 -7.43
N GLY A 36 -14.19 16.79 -7.63
CA GLY A 36 -13.43 16.36 -8.82
C GLY A 36 -11.96 16.84 -8.87
N LEU A 37 -11.44 17.46 -7.81
CA LEU A 37 -10.07 18.00 -7.74
C LEU A 37 -8.96 16.93 -7.77
N LYS A 38 -9.32 15.65 -7.63
CA LYS A 38 -8.38 14.53 -7.67
C LYS A 38 -8.84 13.56 -8.75
N ASN A 39 -7.91 13.15 -9.62
CA ASN A 39 -8.13 12.08 -10.57
C ASN A 39 -8.49 10.78 -9.84
N LEU A 40 -9.29 9.95 -10.49
CA LEU A 40 -9.55 8.60 -10.02
C LEU A 40 -8.24 7.81 -10.00
N LYS A 41 -8.18 6.78 -9.16
CA LYS A 41 -7.05 5.85 -9.17
C LYS A 41 -6.92 5.19 -10.54
N SER A 42 -5.70 4.84 -10.95
CA SER A 42 -5.43 4.10 -12.19
C SER A 42 -6.20 2.78 -12.26
N GLN A 43 -6.35 2.07 -11.13
CA GLN A 43 -7.17 0.86 -11.00
C GLN A 43 -8.68 1.10 -11.24
N GLY A 44 -9.13 2.35 -11.33
CA GLY A 44 -10.54 2.67 -11.46
C GLY A 44 -11.38 2.33 -10.22
N SER A 45 -12.66 2.04 -10.48
CA SER A 45 -13.65 1.69 -9.45
C SER A 45 -13.85 0.19 -9.36
N ALA A 46 -14.12 -0.32 -8.16
CA ALA A 46 -14.47 -1.73 -7.96
C ALA A 46 -15.81 -2.14 -8.60
N LYS A 47 -16.59 -1.15 -9.06
CA LYS A 47 -17.92 -1.30 -9.68
C LYS A 47 -17.79 -1.67 -11.16
N ILE A 48 -18.50 -2.70 -11.59
CA ILE A 48 -18.47 -3.22 -12.99
C ILE A 48 -19.28 -2.38 -13.97
N GLY A 49 -20.04 -1.39 -13.51
CA GLY A 49 -20.89 -0.56 -14.38
C GLY A 49 -22.24 -1.20 -14.75
N ILE A 50 -22.36 -2.51 -14.56
CA ILE A 50 -23.58 -3.30 -14.86
C ILE A 50 -24.16 -3.96 -13.60
N SER A 51 -25.41 -4.41 -13.69
CA SER A 51 -26.05 -5.15 -12.62
C SER A 51 -25.57 -6.61 -12.61
N CYS A 52 -25.05 -7.06 -11.47
CA CYS A 52 -24.72 -8.46 -11.24
C CYS A 52 -25.94 -9.19 -10.64
N PRO A 53 -26.32 -10.38 -11.17
CA PRO A 53 -27.46 -11.14 -10.67
C PRO A 53 -27.18 -11.83 -9.32
N ALA A 54 -25.93 -11.92 -8.88
CA ALA A 54 -25.59 -12.51 -7.60
C ALA A 54 -26.18 -11.70 -6.43
N VAL A 55 -27.04 -12.35 -5.65
CA VAL A 55 -27.80 -11.70 -4.56
C VAL A 55 -28.11 -12.70 -3.44
N ILE A 56 -28.16 -12.19 -2.21
CA ILE A 56 -28.74 -12.86 -1.05
C ILE A 56 -30.00 -12.08 -0.66
N LYS A 57 -31.16 -12.72 -0.72
CA LYS A 57 -32.43 -12.13 -0.26
C LYS A 57 -32.80 -12.77 1.06
N VAL A 58 -32.92 -11.97 2.10
CA VAL A 58 -33.27 -12.40 3.45
C VAL A 58 -34.65 -11.85 3.78
N ARG A 59 -35.55 -12.73 4.23
CA ARG A 59 -36.81 -12.35 4.88
C ARG A 59 -36.75 -12.83 6.31
N GLN A 60 -36.94 -11.91 7.24
CA GLN A 60 -36.91 -12.18 8.67
C GLN A 60 -38.28 -11.86 9.25
N SER A 61 -38.89 -12.89 9.84
CA SER A 61 -40.10 -12.80 10.65
C SER A 61 -39.69 -12.88 12.13
N THR A 62 -40.65 -12.88 13.05
CA THR A 62 -40.37 -13.02 14.49
C THR A 62 -39.77 -14.38 14.85
N GLU A 63 -40.19 -15.44 14.17
CA GLU A 63 -39.81 -16.83 14.49
C GLU A 63 -38.79 -17.43 13.51
N ASN A 64 -38.77 -16.96 12.26
CA ASN A 64 -38.06 -17.62 11.17
C ASN A 64 -37.26 -16.65 10.29
N VAL A 65 -36.19 -17.17 9.70
CA VAL A 65 -35.36 -16.45 8.72
C VAL A 65 -35.29 -17.28 7.43
N VAL A 66 -35.83 -16.75 6.35
CA VAL A 66 -35.80 -17.37 5.01
C VAL A 66 -34.74 -16.67 4.16
N VAL A 67 -33.81 -17.44 3.62
CA VAL A 67 -32.71 -16.94 2.79
C VAL A 67 -32.75 -17.56 1.40
N HIS A 68 -32.85 -16.72 0.37
CA HIS A 68 -32.65 -17.12 -1.02
C HIS A 68 -31.27 -16.66 -1.49
N TYR A 69 -30.42 -17.64 -1.86
CA TYR A 69 -29.04 -17.40 -2.23
C TYR A 69 -28.78 -17.69 -3.72
N PHE A 70 -28.27 -16.70 -4.44
CA PHE A 70 -27.88 -16.82 -5.85
C PHE A 70 -26.38 -16.50 -6.00
N PRO A 71 -25.50 -17.52 -6.08
CA PRO A 71 -24.04 -17.34 -6.07
C PRO A 71 -23.41 -16.93 -7.41
N LYS A 72 -24.13 -17.09 -8.53
CA LYS A 72 -23.52 -17.03 -9.87
C LYS A 72 -23.23 -15.57 -10.30
N HIS A 73 -22.01 -15.34 -10.81
CA HIS A 73 -21.53 -14.06 -11.35
C HIS A 73 -21.26 -14.15 -12.87
N PRO A 74 -22.28 -14.35 -13.72
CA PRO A 74 -22.07 -14.60 -15.15
C PRO A 74 -21.44 -13.42 -15.90
N ASN A 75 -21.63 -12.20 -15.41
CA ASN A 75 -21.25 -10.98 -16.14
C ASN A 75 -19.91 -10.38 -15.67
N HIS A 76 -19.18 -11.03 -14.76
CA HIS A 76 -17.86 -10.55 -14.36
C HIS A 76 -17.04 -11.62 -13.63
N GLU A 77 -15.73 -11.53 -13.80
CA GLU A 77 -14.78 -12.37 -13.09
C GLU A 77 -14.34 -11.79 -11.75
N THR A 78 -13.54 -12.57 -11.03
CA THR A 78 -12.88 -12.11 -9.79
C THR A 78 -11.63 -11.31 -10.16
N GLN A 79 -11.69 -9.99 -10.04
CA GLN A 79 -10.51 -9.14 -10.18
C GLN A 79 -9.79 -8.99 -8.84
N LEU A 80 -8.59 -9.56 -8.75
CA LEU A 80 -7.79 -9.60 -7.52
C LEU A 80 -7.53 -8.20 -6.97
N GLU A 81 -7.23 -7.21 -7.80
CA GLU A 81 -6.96 -5.82 -7.42
C GLU A 81 -8.07 -5.13 -6.60
N HIS A 82 -9.31 -5.58 -6.73
CA HIS A 82 -10.47 -5.05 -6.03
C HIS A 82 -10.84 -5.83 -4.77
N LEU A 83 -10.13 -6.93 -4.50
CA LEU A 83 -10.27 -7.67 -3.26
C LEU A 83 -9.55 -6.95 -2.14
N ARG A 84 -10.06 -7.11 -0.92
CA ARG A 84 -9.34 -6.73 0.29
C ARG A 84 -8.31 -7.81 0.61
N LEU A 85 -7.18 -7.40 1.19
CA LEU A 85 -6.28 -8.34 1.84
C LEU A 85 -7.01 -9.12 2.93
N SER A 86 -6.63 -10.39 3.09
CA SER A 86 -7.19 -11.24 4.14
C SER A 86 -6.83 -10.68 5.52
N GLU A 87 -7.63 -11.02 6.52
CA GLU A 87 -7.38 -10.55 7.89
C GLU A 87 -6.09 -11.15 8.46
N SER A 88 -5.78 -12.41 8.13
CA SER A 88 -4.51 -13.06 8.46
C SER A 88 -3.33 -12.31 7.86
N ASP A 89 -3.35 -12.00 6.55
CA ASP A 89 -2.25 -11.27 5.89
C ASP A 89 -2.06 -9.88 6.51
N ARG A 90 -3.17 -9.19 6.80
CA ARG A 90 -3.11 -7.86 7.42
C ARG A 90 -2.49 -7.91 8.81
N THR A 91 -2.85 -8.92 9.59
CA THR A 91 -2.34 -9.11 10.96
C THR A 91 -0.87 -9.52 10.95
N ALA A 92 -0.45 -10.39 10.02
CA ALA A 92 0.95 -10.77 9.83
C ALA A 92 1.81 -9.54 9.48
N ILE A 93 1.37 -8.73 8.50
CA ILE A 93 2.07 -7.49 8.12
C ILE A 93 2.10 -6.50 9.30
N ALA A 94 0.99 -6.38 10.05
CA ALA A 94 0.93 -5.51 11.21
C ALA A 94 1.90 -5.96 12.33
N GLY A 95 2.05 -7.27 12.57
CA GLY A 95 3.01 -7.82 13.52
C GLY A 95 4.45 -7.41 13.17
N ARG A 96 4.84 -7.61 11.91
CA ARG A 96 6.17 -7.21 11.42
C ARG A 96 6.41 -5.71 11.51
N LEU A 97 5.39 -4.90 11.22
CA LEU A 97 5.46 -3.45 11.40
C LEU A 97 5.64 -3.06 12.88
N LYS A 98 5.04 -3.81 13.82
CA LYS A 98 5.20 -3.58 15.26
C LYS A 98 6.60 -3.94 15.76
N GLU A 99 7.31 -4.84 15.08
CA GLU A 99 8.72 -5.18 15.36
C GLU A 99 9.70 -4.16 14.76
N GLY A 100 9.20 -3.16 14.03
CA GLY A 100 10.00 -2.13 13.40
C GLY A 100 10.66 -2.56 12.11
N VAL A 101 10.23 -3.68 11.50
CA VAL A 101 10.72 -4.14 10.19
C VAL A 101 10.43 -3.08 9.12
N SER A 102 11.40 -2.83 8.25
CA SER A 102 11.24 -1.84 7.19
C SER A 102 10.21 -2.30 6.15
N LYS A 103 9.57 -1.34 5.49
CA LYS A 103 8.64 -1.64 4.39
C LYS A 103 9.30 -2.47 3.28
N LYS A 104 10.59 -2.23 3.02
CA LYS A 104 11.35 -2.88 1.96
C LYS A 104 11.48 -4.38 2.23
N GLU A 105 11.84 -4.74 3.45
CA GLU A 105 11.94 -6.13 3.89
C GLU A 105 10.57 -6.82 3.83
N ILE A 106 9.52 -6.15 4.33
CA ILE A 106 8.15 -6.70 4.22
C ILE A 106 7.79 -6.99 2.75
N PHE A 107 8.14 -6.12 1.81
CA PHE A 107 7.90 -6.39 0.39
C PHE A 107 8.71 -7.56 -0.15
N GLN A 108 9.96 -7.69 0.29
CA GLN A 108 10.86 -8.74 -0.19
C GLN A 108 10.35 -10.11 0.24
N ASP A 109 10.07 -10.26 1.53
CA ASP A 109 9.60 -11.53 2.07
C ASP A 109 8.22 -11.90 1.52
N ILE A 110 7.32 -10.92 1.37
CA ILE A 110 6.03 -11.18 0.72
C ILE A 110 6.24 -11.76 -0.66
N ARG A 111 7.19 -11.22 -1.45
CA ARG A 111 7.49 -11.72 -2.80
C ARG A 111 8.08 -13.13 -2.79
N GLU A 112 8.89 -13.45 -1.79
CA GLU A 112 9.48 -14.79 -1.62
C GLU A 112 8.42 -15.82 -1.19
N GLU A 113 7.38 -15.39 -0.47
CA GLU A 113 6.26 -16.22 -0.04
C GLU A 113 5.12 -16.33 -1.06
N ILE A 114 5.22 -15.71 -2.24
CA ILE A 114 4.13 -15.74 -3.23
C ILE A 114 3.98 -17.15 -3.81
N THR A 115 2.79 -17.71 -3.61
CA THR A 115 2.29 -18.91 -4.29
C THR A 115 1.19 -18.54 -5.28
N VAL A 116 0.86 -19.46 -6.20
CA VAL A 116 -0.20 -19.27 -7.20
C VAL A 116 -1.57 -18.97 -6.55
N ASP A 117 -1.80 -19.44 -5.32
CA ASP A 117 -3.03 -19.24 -4.56
C ASP A 117 -2.99 -18.04 -3.59
N SER A 118 -1.95 -17.20 -3.67
CA SER A 118 -1.80 -16.04 -2.79
C SER A 118 -2.84 -14.93 -3.01
N GLY A 119 -3.66 -15.02 -4.06
CA GLY A 119 -4.80 -14.13 -4.29
C GLY A 119 -4.43 -12.64 -4.27
N ARG A 120 -5.08 -11.84 -3.40
CA ARG A 120 -4.80 -10.39 -3.29
C ARG A 120 -3.39 -10.09 -2.77
N LYS A 121 -2.76 -10.99 -2.00
CA LYS A 121 -1.42 -10.81 -1.39
C LYS A 121 -0.35 -10.57 -2.45
N MET A 122 -0.52 -11.12 -3.66
CA MET A 122 0.41 -10.94 -4.79
C MET A 122 0.52 -9.48 -5.26
N LEU A 123 -0.51 -8.66 -5.02
CA LEU A 123 -0.61 -7.28 -5.51
C LEU A 123 -0.43 -6.24 -4.39
N ILE A 124 0.27 -6.57 -3.30
CA ILE A 124 0.45 -5.63 -2.19
C ILE A 124 1.25 -4.41 -2.65
N GLU A 125 0.74 -3.22 -2.33
CA GLU A 125 1.38 -1.95 -2.64
C GLU A 125 1.85 -1.20 -1.37
N LYS A 126 2.71 -0.19 -1.55
CA LYS A 126 3.14 0.70 -0.45
C LYS A 126 1.95 1.34 0.28
N LYS A 127 0.87 1.59 -0.46
CA LYS A 127 -0.37 2.14 0.10
C LYS A 127 -1.09 1.17 1.02
N ASP A 128 -1.04 -0.13 0.74
CA ASP A 128 -1.63 -1.16 1.60
C ASP A 128 -0.94 -1.19 2.96
N ILE A 129 0.39 -1.25 2.99
CA ILE A 129 1.18 -1.21 4.24
C ILE A 129 0.89 0.08 5.03
N HIS A 130 0.77 1.22 4.35
CA HIS A 130 0.42 2.48 5.01
C HIS A 130 -0.99 2.43 5.63
N ASN A 131 -1.97 1.89 4.92
CA ASN A 131 -3.33 1.75 5.45
C ASN A 131 -3.36 0.77 6.62
N ILE A 132 -2.64 -0.35 6.56
CA ILE A 132 -2.50 -1.31 7.67
C ILE A 132 -1.89 -0.61 8.89
N LYS A 133 -0.78 0.11 8.71
CA LYS A 133 -0.14 0.87 9.80
C LYS A 133 -1.13 1.82 10.49
N ARG A 134 -1.93 2.55 9.71
CA ARG A 134 -2.98 3.44 10.21
C ARG A 134 -4.08 2.66 10.95
N ASP A 135 -4.60 1.61 10.34
CA ASP A 135 -5.74 0.85 10.87
C ASP A 135 -5.38 0.12 12.19
N PHE A 136 -4.12 -0.27 12.36
CA PHE A 136 -3.59 -0.88 13.59
C PHE A 136 -2.95 0.13 14.55
N ASN A 137 -3.05 1.44 14.27
CA ASN A 137 -2.47 2.52 15.07
C ASN A 137 -0.99 2.32 15.44
N ILE A 138 -0.18 1.84 14.50
CA ILE A 138 1.24 1.53 14.74
C ILE A 138 2.03 2.84 14.56
N ASN A 139 2.52 3.41 15.65
CA ASN A 139 3.42 4.56 15.61
C ASN A 139 4.82 4.11 15.16
N GLY A 140 5.38 4.84 14.19
CA GLY A 140 6.55 4.38 13.44
C GLY A 140 7.84 4.49 14.23
N TYR A 141 8.35 3.36 14.68
CA TYR A 141 9.80 3.20 14.83
C TYR A 141 10.26 2.23 13.74
N VAL A 142 11.41 2.50 13.14
CA VAL A 142 12.05 1.59 12.19
C VAL A 142 13.31 1.11 12.85
N LYS A 143 13.44 -0.20 13.05
CA LYS A 143 14.67 -0.80 13.56
C LYS A 143 15.75 -0.53 12.52
N ARG A 144 16.76 0.25 12.89
CA ARG A 144 17.92 0.49 12.02
C ARG A 144 18.76 -0.78 12.00
N HIS A 145 19.38 -1.06 10.86
CA HIS A 145 20.24 -2.22 10.73
C HIS A 145 21.41 -2.08 11.71
N GLU A 146 21.68 -3.13 12.49
CA GLU A 146 22.68 -3.10 13.56
C GLU A 146 24.08 -2.78 13.02
N ILE A 147 24.35 -3.23 11.78
CA ILE A 147 25.58 -2.95 11.03
C ILE A 147 25.73 -1.45 10.70
N ASP A 148 24.64 -0.72 10.45
CA ASP A 148 24.72 0.73 10.21
C ASP A 148 25.14 1.46 11.49
N ALA A 149 24.58 1.03 12.64
CA ALA A 149 25.00 1.59 13.92
C ALA A 149 26.48 1.32 14.18
N GLN A 150 26.98 0.10 13.93
CA GLN A 150 28.40 -0.21 14.11
C GLN A 150 29.32 0.57 13.15
N ASN A 151 28.97 0.63 11.86
CA ASN A 151 29.80 1.27 10.83
C ASN A 151 29.88 2.79 10.96
N TYR A 152 28.76 3.44 11.32
CA TYR A 152 28.69 4.89 11.38
C TYR A 152 28.87 5.43 12.79
N ALA A 153 28.38 4.76 13.85
CA ALA A 153 28.45 5.33 15.20
C ALA A 153 29.89 5.46 15.72
N GLN A 154 30.81 4.57 15.32
CA GLN A 154 32.21 4.67 15.73
C GLN A 154 33.02 5.72 14.94
N ARG A 155 32.45 6.29 13.86
CA ARG A 155 33.12 7.25 12.98
C ARG A 155 32.56 8.66 13.14
N LEU A 156 32.19 9.05 14.35
CA LEU A 156 31.57 10.35 14.65
C LEU A 156 32.38 11.53 14.08
N GLU A 157 33.71 11.48 14.12
CA GLU A 157 34.58 12.53 13.58
C GLU A 157 34.44 12.72 12.06
N LYS A 158 33.99 11.69 11.32
CA LYS A 158 33.86 11.74 9.86
C LYS A 158 32.55 12.38 9.39
N TRP A 159 31.49 12.35 10.20
CA TRP A 159 30.16 12.77 9.77
C TRP A 159 29.42 13.68 10.76
N ALA A 160 29.76 13.70 12.04
CA ALA A 160 29.06 14.55 13.00
C ALA A 160 29.44 16.02 12.82
N TYR A 161 28.45 16.90 12.92
CA TYR A 161 28.62 18.32 12.65
C TYR A 161 29.53 19.01 13.68
N CYS A 162 29.50 18.57 14.94
CA CYS A 162 30.31 19.12 16.02
C CYS A 162 31.82 19.05 15.76
N TYR A 163 32.32 17.97 15.14
CA TYR A 163 33.73 17.82 14.76
C TYR A 163 34.13 18.59 13.50
N ARG A 164 33.17 19.16 12.77
CA ARG A 164 33.39 19.95 11.56
C ARG A 164 33.32 21.46 11.80
N LYS A 165 32.80 21.88 12.96
CA LYS A 165 32.59 23.28 13.32
C LYS A 165 33.95 23.93 13.61
N GLY A 166 34.32 24.96 12.85
CA GLY A 166 35.56 25.74 13.06
C GLY A 166 36.73 25.40 12.14
N LEU A 167 36.61 24.37 11.28
CA LEU A 167 37.66 24.03 10.30
C LEU A 167 37.74 25.00 9.10
N GLY A 168 36.86 26.01 9.03
CA GLY A 168 36.77 26.91 7.87
C GLY A 168 36.29 26.25 6.56
N ILE A 169 36.02 24.95 6.59
CA ILE A 169 35.56 24.17 5.44
C ILE A 169 34.05 24.44 5.27
N ASN A 170 33.71 25.31 4.32
CA ASN A 170 32.33 25.45 3.86
C ASN A 170 31.94 24.22 3.03
N THR A 171 31.65 23.11 3.71
CA THR A 171 31.28 21.84 3.06
C THR A 171 30.10 22.01 2.13
N ASN A 172 29.24 23.01 2.36
CA ASN A 172 28.14 23.31 1.46
C ASN A 172 28.66 23.65 0.05
N MET A 173 29.64 24.54 -0.07
CA MET A 173 30.21 24.88 -1.38
C MET A 173 30.92 23.71 -2.06
N TYR A 174 31.70 22.92 -1.31
CA TYR A 174 32.40 21.76 -1.86
C TYR A 174 31.43 20.64 -2.23
N LEU A 175 30.37 20.41 -1.44
CA LEU A 175 29.33 19.44 -1.74
C LEU A 175 28.48 19.88 -2.93
N GLU A 176 28.15 21.16 -3.04
CA GLU A 176 27.44 21.72 -4.20
C GLU A 176 28.30 21.58 -5.47
N SER A 177 29.60 21.91 -5.40
CA SER A 177 30.53 21.74 -6.52
C SER A 177 30.71 20.27 -6.91
N LEU A 178 30.82 19.37 -5.93
CA LEU A 178 30.88 17.92 -6.15
C LEU A 178 29.57 17.41 -6.79
N HIS A 179 28.43 17.86 -6.26
CA HIS A 179 27.11 17.49 -6.77
C HIS A 179 26.91 17.99 -8.21
N GLU A 180 27.41 19.18 -8.54
CA GLU A 180 27.41 19.72 -9.89
C GLU A 180 28.28 18.90 -10.84
N LYS A 181 29.52 18.57 -10.44
CA LYS A 181 30.41 17.69 -11.23
C LYS A 181 29.77 16.33 -11.49
N ILE A 182 29.21 15.69 -10.46
CA ILE A 182 28.56 14.39 -10.59
C ILE A 182 27.35 14.51 -11.54
N LYS A 183 26.53 15.55 -11.36
CA LYS A 183 25.35 15.80 -12.18
C LYS A 183 25.71 15.92 -13.67
N TYR A 184 26.75 16.65 -14.03
CA TYR A 184 27.11 16.86 -15.44
C TYR A 184 27.94 15.74 -16.05
N HIS A 185 28.92 15.19 -15.33
CA HIS A 185 29.81 14.17 -15.88
C HIS A 185 29.22 12.75 -15.85
N TYR A 186 28.33 12.46 -14.91
CA TYR A 186 27.81 11.09 -14.70
C TYR A 186 26.31 10.96 -14.91
N PHE A 187 25.54 12.06 -14.85
CA PHE A 187 24.07 12.04 -14.96
C PHE A 187 23.48 12.91 -16.08
N ASP A 188 24.29 13.33 -17.06
CA ASP A 188 23.85 14.13 -18.22
C ASP A 188 23.06 15.40 -17.84
N GLY A 189 23.43 16.04 -16.73
CA GLY A 189 22.72 17.23 -16.23
C GLY A 189 21.38 16.93 -15.54
N LYS A 190 20.97 15.66 -15.41
CA LYS A 190 19.67 15.26 -14.84
C LYS A 190 19.75 15.10 -13.34
N HIS A 191 18.65 15.45 -12.67
CA HIS A 191 18.55 15.28 -11.23
C HIS A 191 18.11 13.85 -10.88
N VAL A 192 18.98 13.10 -10.21
CA VAL A 192 18.78 11.68 -9.91
C VAL A 192 18.01 11.52 -8.59
N ARG A 193 16.78 11.01 -8.67
CA ARG A 193 15.94 10.68 -7.50
C ARG A 193 16.16 9.27 -6.95
N ARG A 194 16.84 8.42 -7.73
CA ARG A 194 17.08 7.00 -7.44
C ARG A 194 18.43 6.82 -6.77
N LEU A 195 18.41 6.31 -5.54
CA LEU A 195 19.61 6.18 -4.71
C LEU A 195 20.66 5.25 -5.33
N ASP A 196 20.24 4.17 -5.98
CA ASP A 196 21.12 3.20 -6.64
C ASP A 196 21.90 3.81 -7.81
N VAL A 197 21.25 4.63 -8.63
CA VAL A 197 21.89 5.38 -9.73
C VAL A 197 22.84 6.45 -9.17
N ALA A 198 22.45 7.10 -8.07
CA ALA A 198 23.30 8.08 -7.41
C ALA A 198 24.59 7.44 -6.85
N ILE A 199 24.46 6.25 -6.24
CA ILE A 199 25.60 5.48 -5.73
C ILE A 199 26.51 5.01 -6.87
N ASP A 200 25.96 4.52 -7.99
CA ASP A 200 26.75 4.12 -9.16
C ASP A 200 27.58 5.29 -9.72
N GLY A 201 26.98 6.47 -9.86
CA GLY A 201 27.70 7.66 -10.29
C GLY A 201 28.78 8.11 -9.30
N LEU A 202 28.53 8.00 -7.99
CA LEU A 202 29.54 8.27 -6.96
C LEU A 202 30.70 7.27 -7.02
N LEU A 203 30.42 5.98 -7.22
CA LEU A 203 31.45 4.94 -7.34
C LEU A 203 32.29 5.12 -8.60
N LYS A 204 31.69 5.53 -9.71
CA LYS A 204 32.41 5.89 -10.93
C LYS A 204 33.30 7.11 -10.71
N LEU A 205 32.78 8.15 -10.06
CA LEU A 205 33.60 9.31 -9.69
C LEU A 205 34.83 8.92 -8.87
N VAL A 206 34.68 8.07 -7.84
CA VAL A 206 35.81 7.62 -7.00
C VAL A 206 36.80 6.76 -7.79
N ARG A 207 36.35 6.05 -8.83
CA ARG A 207 37.22 5.26 -9.71
C ARG A 207 37.99 6.14 -10.71
N ASP A 208 37.38 7.24 -11.14
CA ASP A 208 37.94 8.14 -12.16
C ASP A 208 38.78 9.29 -11.56
N SER A 209 38.73 9.46 -10.24
CA SER A 209 39.52 10.44 -9.45
C SER A 209 40.85 9.88 -8.98
#